data_AF-A9ERD8-F1
#
_entry.id   AF-A9ERD8-F1
#
_cell.length_a   1.000
_cell.length_b   1.000
_cell.length_c   1.000
_cell.angle_alpha   90.00
_cell.angle_beta   90.00
_cell.angle_gamma   90.00
#
_symmetry.space_group_name_H-M   'P 1'
#
loop_
_entity.id
_entity.type
_entity.pdbx_description
1 polymer ?
#
loop_
_entity_poly.entity_id
_entity_poly.type
_entity_poly.pdbx_seq_one_letter_code
_entity_poly.pdbx_strand_id
1 'polypeptide(L)'
;MSMSKKLMSAVLMTVGIGFAGAAWAAGGTADLPASVAEKKDFGCGAKGQKACPMQGWMKSVMQSATTSGDGAKIAEALKYVAARPPKGMDKWVAISNDGIEKAKKGDIDGAKASCKACHDLYKAEYKEKLRDAPF
;
A
#
# COMPACT_ATOMS: atom_id res chain seq x y z
N MET A 1 -5.43 41.12 -19.87
CA MET A 1 -4.93 40.88 -21.24
C MET A 1 -5.15 39.42 -21.60
N SER A 2 -5.81 39.18 -22.74
CA SER A 2 -5.94 37.97 -23.59
C SER A 2 -6.07 36.58 -22.93
N MET A 3 -7.17 35.81 -23.05
CA MET A 3 -7.72 35.13 -24.25
C MET A 3 -6.66 34.32 -25.03
N SER A 4 -6.84 33.12 -25.57
CA SER A 4 -8.00 32.28 -25.89
C SER A 4 -7.48 31.04 -26.65
N LYS A 5 -8.29 29.96 -26.70
CA LYS A 5 -8.52 29.04 -27.85
C LYS A 5 -7.38 28.06 -28.24
N LYS A 6 -7.62 26.74 -28.07
CA LYS A 6 -8.24 25.78 -29.02
C LYS A 6 -7.29 25.33 -30.15
N LEU A 7 -7.39 24.04 -30.48
CA LEU A 7 -7.07 23.29 -31.73
C LEU A 7 -6.16 22.09 -31.39
N MET A 8 -6.64 20.86 -31.27
CA MET A 8 -7.11 19.95 -32.33
C MET A 8 -6.25 20.03 -33.60
N SER A 9 -5.34 19.07 -33.76
CA SER A 9 -4.82 18.63 -35.04
C SER A 9 -4.66 17.11 -35.01
N ALA A 10 -5.55 16.43 -35.72
CA ALA A 10 -5.33 15.11 -36.25
C ALA A 10 -4.41 15.24 -37.47
N VAL A 11 -3.39 14.39 -37.58
CA VAL A 11 -2.69 14.13 -38.85
C VAL A 11 -2.65 12.63 -39.09
N LEU A 12 -2.94 12.32 -40.35
CA LEU A 12 -3.17 11.02 -40.96
C LEU A 12 -1.92 10.12 -41.06
N MET A 13 -2.21 8.82 -40.99
CA MET A 13 -1.78 7.70 -41.85
C MET A 13 -0.33 7.59 -42.34
N THR A 14 0.22 6.40 -42.10
CA THR A 14 1.05 5.68 -43.07
C THR A 14 0.59 4.23 -43.20
N VAL A 15 0.51 3.78 -44.45
CA VAL A 15 0.18 2.43 -44.94
C VAL A 15 1.47 1.77 -45.45
N GLY A 16 1.57 0.45 -45.30
CA GLY A 16 2.53 -0.45 -45.97
C GLY A 16 3.58 -1.00 -45.00
N ILE A 17 3.99 -2.27 -45.02
CA ILE A 17 4.12 -3.25 -46.10
C ILE A 17 3.99 -4.66 -45.48
N GLY A 18 3.33 -5.58 -46.20
CA GLY A 18 3.19 -6.97 -45.80
C GLY A 18 4.48 -7.79 -45.90
N PHE A 19 4.59 -8.79 -45.04
CA PHE A 19 5.43 -9.97 -45.23
C PHE A 19 4.51 -11.19 -45.22
N ALA A 20 4.46 -11.89 -46.35
CA ALA A 20 3.87 -13.21 -46.48
C ALA A 20 4.99 -14.26 -46.45
N GLY A 21 4.82 -15.33 -45.66
CA GLY A 21 5.59 -16.56 -45.87
C GLY A 21 5.87 -17.45 -44.64
N ALA A 22 5.07 -18.51 -44.53
CA ALA A 22 5.43 -19.86 -44.06
C ALA A 22 5.58 -20.18 -42.54
N ALA A 23 4.42 -20.54 -41.96
CA ALA A 23 4.12 -21.84 -41.34
C ALA A 23 5.18 -22.54 -40.46
N TRP A 24 4.92 -22.54 -39.14
CA TRP A 24 4.97 -23.74 -38.29
C TRP A 24 3.80 -23.70 -37.31
N ALA A 25 2.90 -24.68 -37.44
CA ALA A 25 1.89 -24.98 -36.44
C ALA A 25 2.54 -25.73 -35.27
N ALA A 26 2.36 -25.24 -34.05
CA ALA A 26 2.31 -26.09 -32.84
C ALA A 26 1.90 -25.24 -31.62
N GLY A 27 0.75 -25.61 -31.03
CA GLY A 27 0.46 -25.33 -29.62
C GLY A 27 -0.07 -23.94 -29.32
N GLY A 28 -1.33 -23.68 -29.67
CA GLY A 28 -2.14 -22.74 -28.89
C GLY A 28 -2.15 -23.23 -27.45
N THR A 29 -1.34 -22.61 -26.59
CA THR A 29 -1.53 -22.75 -25.16
C THR A 29 -2.84 -22.06 -24.87
N ALA A 30 -3.82 -22.85 -24.45
CA ALA A 30 -5.04 -22.35 -23.86
C ALA A 30 -4.65 -21.28 -22.84
N ASP A 31 -5.11 -20.06 -23.08
CA ASP A 31 -5.27 -19.04 -22.05
C ASP A 31 -6.15 -19.68 -20.96
N LEU A 32 -5.49 -20.38 -20.04
CA LEU A 32 -6.09 -20.80 -18.79
C LEU A 32 -6.58 -19.51 -18.15
N PRO A 33 -7.88 -19.36 -17.82
CA PRO A 33 -8.31 -18.21 -17.07
C PRO A 33 -7.50 -18.23 -15.78
N ALA A 34 -6.61 -17.25 -15.64
CA ALA A 34 -5.92 -16.99 -14.40
C ALA A 34 -7.02 -16.93 -13.34
N SER A 35 -7.09 -17.95 -12.50
CA SER A 35 -8.09 -18.04 -11.44
C SER A 35 -7.88 -16.81 -10.58
N VAL A 36 -8.76 -15.82 -10.78
CA VAL A 36 -8.79 -14.63 -9.95
C VAL A 36 -9.25 -15.17 -8.61
N ALA A 37 -8.28 -15.49 -7.74
CA ALA A 37 -8.57 -15.89 -6.38
C ALA A 37 -9.56 -14.86 -5.83
N GLU A 38 -10.79 -15.30 -5.55
CA GLU A 38 -11.82 -14.44 -5.00
C GLU A 38 -11.26 -13.87 -3.70
N LYS A 39 -10.92 -12.58 -3.73
CA LYS A 39 -10.45 -11.88 -2.56
C LYS A 39 -11.60 -11.87 -1.57
N LYS A 40 -11.38 -12.48 -0.40
CA LYS A 40 -12.34 -12.45 0.70
C LYS A 40 -12.81 -11.01 0.91
N ASP A 41 -14.13 -10.79 0.85
CA ASP A 41 -14.72 -9.54 1.32
C ASP A 41 -14.84 -9.59 2.85
N PHE A 42 -14.33 -8.56 3.49
CA PHE A 42 -14.24 -8.46 4.95
C PHE A 42 -15.28 -7.50 5.54
N GLY A 43 -16.05 -6.80 4.70
CA GLY A 43 -17.03 -5.80 5.15
C GLY A 43 -16.42 -4.61 5.91
N CYS A 44 -15.10 -4.41 5.82
CA CYS A 44 -14.39 -3.31 6.47
C CYS A 44 -13.15 -2.84 5.69
N GLY A 45 -12.75 -1.60 5.98
CA GLY A 45 -11.47 -1.02 5.57
C GLY A 45 -11.38 -0.55 4.12
N ALA A 46 -12.43 -0.71 3.31
CA ALA A 46 -12.58 0.02 2.06
C ALA A 46 -13.10 1.44 2.29
N LYS A 47 -13.02 2.29 1.25
CA LYS A 47 -13.58 3.66 1.30
C LYS A 47 -15.09 3.58 1.50
N GLY A 48 -15.61 4.33 2.48
CA GLY A 48 -17.04 4.30 2.83
C GLY A 48 -17.45 3.17 3.77
N GLN A 49 -16.56 2.20 4.06
CA GLN A 49 -16.78 1.19 5.08
C GLN A 49 -16.21 1.63 6.43
N LYS A 50 -16.69 0.99 7.50
CA LYS A 50 -16.07 1.10 8.83
C LYS A 50 -14.60 0.66 8.78
N ALA A 51 -13.77 1.25 9.62
CA ALA A 51 -12.40 0.79 9.78
C ALA A 51 -12.40 -0.66 10.31
N CYS A 52 -11.48 -1.47 9.80
CA CYS A 52 -11.18 -2.78 10.36
C CYS A 52 -10.53 -2.63 11.75
N PRO A 53 -10.62 -3.62 12.67
CA PRO A 53 -10.16 -3.47 14.07
C PRO A 53 -8.73 -2.91 14.20
N MET A 54 -7.74 -3.58 13.62
CA MET A 54 -6.35 -3.13 13.67
C MET A 54 -6.13 -1.80 12.93
N GLN A 55 -6.79 -1.60 11.78
CA GLN A 55 -6.71 -0.35 11.02
C GLN A 55 -7.24 0.84 11.83
N GLY A 56 -8.38 0.66 12.50
CA GLY A 56 -9.01 1.68 13.33
C GLY A 56 -8.15 2.00 14.55
N TRP A 57 -7.65 0.97 15.24
CA TRP A 57 -6.72 1.14 16.34
C TRP A 57 -5.45 1.88 15.92
N MET A 58 -4.77 1.43 14.86
CA MET A 58 -3.53 2.05 14.39
C MET A 58 -3.74 3.52 14.03
N LYS A 59 -4.85 3.85 13.37
CA LYS A 59 -5.23 5.24 13.06
C LYS A 59 -5.42 6.05 14.35
N SER A 60 -6.13 5.52 15.35
CA SER A 60 -6.38 6.24 16.62
C SER A 60 -5.08 6.55 17.38
N VAL A 61 -4.08 5.67 17.29
CA VAL A 61 -2.79 5.83 17.97
C VAL A 61 -1.85 6.76 17.19
N MET A 62 -1.72 6.54 15.89
CA MET A 62 -0.64 7.15 15.10
C MET A 62 -1.05 8.44 14.39
N GLN A 63 -2.34 8.65 14.11
CA GLN A 63 -2.75 9.75 13.22
C GLN A 63 -2.35 11.12 13.78
N SER A 64 -2.68 11.41 15.04
CA SER A 64 -2.35 12.71 15.65
C SER A 64 -0.83 12.93 15.69
N ALA A 65 -0.07 11.94 16.16
CA ALA A 65 1.38 12.00 16.25
C ALA A 65 2.04 12.24 14.88
N THR A 66 1.67 11.46 13.86
CA THR A 66 2.25 11.59 12.52
C THR A 66 1.91 12.91 11.83
N THR A 67 0.71 13.47 12.06
CA THR A 67 0.32 14.78 11.52
C THR A 67 0.96 15.96 12.25
N SER A 68 1.45 15.75 13.47
CA SER A 68 2.02 16.83 14.29
C SER A 68 3.45 17.23 13.90
N GLY A 69 4.18 16.36 13.20
CA GLY A 69 5.60 16.58 12.91
C GLY A 69 6.53 16.49 14.13
N ASP A 70 6.00 16.12 15.30
CA ASP A 70 6.70 16.08 16.57
C ASP A 70 7.30 14.69 16.81
N GLY A 71 8.64 14.62 16.79
CA GLY A 71 9.38 13.38 16.98
C GLY A 71 9.14 12.71 18.34
N ALA A 72 8.91 13.48 19.41
CA ALA A 72 8.61 12.92 20.72
C ALA A 72 7.22 12.28 20.73
N LYS A 73 6.21 12.93 20.13
CA LYS A 73 4.87 12.33 19.99
C LYS A 73 4.88 11.09 19.11
N ILE A 74 5.66 11.09 18.02
CA ILE A 74 5.82 9.91 17.15
C ILE A 74 6.49 8.77 17.91
N ALA A 75 7.54 9.05 18.68
CA ALA A 75 8.24 8.06 19.49
C ALA A 75 7.32 7.42 20.55
N GLU A 76 6.53 8.22 21.27
CA GLU A 76 5.59 7.69 22.27
C GLU A 76 4.47 6.87 21.62
N ALA A 77 3.93 7.32 20.48
CA ALA A 77 2.92 6.56 19.74
C ALA A 77 3.48 5.23 19.22
N LEU A 78 4.69 5.23 18.65
CA LEU A 78 5.36 3.99 18.19
C LEU A 78 5.71 3.06 19.35
N LYS A 79 6.05 3.58 20.53
CA LYS A 79 6.24 2.77 21.74
C LYS A 79 4.96 2.07 22.14
N TYR A 80 3.82 2.76 22.08
CA TYR A 80 2.51 2.15 22.34
C TYR A 80 2.15 1.08 21.30
N VAL A 81 2.55 1.27 20.04
CA VAL A 81 2.41 0.28 18.96
C VAL A 81 3.30 -0.94 19.21
N ALA A 82 4.57 -0.73 19.58
CA ALA A 82 5.54 -1.80 19.84
C ALA A 82 5.10 -2.74 20.97
N ALA A 83 4.34 -2.23 21.94
CA ALA A 83 3.82 -3.00 23.07
C ALA A 83 2.65 -3.94 22.70
N ARG A 84 2.14 -3.89 21.46
CA ARG A 84 0.99 -4.69 21.00
C ARG A 84 1.30 -5.40 19.67
N PRO A 85 2.25 -6.35 19.65
CA PRO A 85 2.55 -7.11 18.45
C PRO A 85 1.36 -8.01 18.07
N PRO A 86 0.86 -7.94 16.83
CA PRO A 86 -0.06 -8.93 16.30
C PRO A 86 0.60 -10.30 16.21
N LYS A 87 -0.17 -11.37 16.41
CA LYS A 87 0.32 -12.75 16.25
C LYS A 87 0.82 -12.98 14.82
N GLY A 88 2.03 -13.52 14.67
CA GLY A 88 2.64 -13.82 13.37
C GLY A 88 3.37 -12.65 12.69
N MET A 89 3.48 -11.48 13.34
CA MET A 89 4.22 -10.33 12.82
C MET A 89 5.54 -10.10 13.57
N ASP A 90 6.48 -11.03 13.43
CA ASP A 90 7.69 -11.10 14.29
C ASP A 90 8.61 -9.87 14.22
N LYS A 91 8.60 -9.11 13.12
CA LYS A 91 9.40 -7.88 12.95
C LYS A 91 8.70 -6.63 13.46
N TRP A 92 7.45 -6.74 13.93
CA TRP A 92 6.64 -5.61 14.39
C TRP A 92 7.36 -4.75 15.43
N VAL A 93 7.85 -5.39 16.49
CA VAL A 93 8.51 -4.69 17.61
C VAL A 93 9.82 -4.07 17.15
N ALA A 94 10.63 -4.81 16.38
CA ALA A 94 11.92 -4.33 15.88
C ALA A 94 11.77 -3.10 14.97
N ILE A 95 10.85 -3.14 14.01
CA ILE A 95 10.59 -2.01 13.11
C ILE A 95 10.01 -0.81 13.87
N SER A 96 9.13 -1.06 14.85
CA SER A 96 8.58 0.00 15.69
C SER A 96 9.69 0.69 16.51
N ASN A 97 10.57 -0.10 17.14
CA ASN A 97 11.71 0.42 17.90
C ASN A 97 12.68 1.24 17.04
N ASP A 98 12.97 0.78 15.83
CA ASP A 98 13.76 1.55 14.87
C ASP A 98 13.14 2.94 14.58
N GLY A 99 11.82 3.00 14.38
CA GLY A 99 11.12 4.27 14.22
C GLY A 99 11.14 5.16 15.47
N ILE A 100 11.06 4.56 16.67
CA ILE A 100 11.20 5.28 17.95
C ILE A 100 12.57 5.95 18.04
N GLU A 101 13.65 5.22 17.73
CA GLU A 101 15.01 5.74 17.82
C GLU A 101 15.25 6.91 16.86
N LYS A 102 14.74 6.80 15.62
CA LYS A 102 14.83 7.87 14.63
C LYS A 102 14.01 9.09 15.04
N ALA A 103 12.76 8.88 15.48
CA ALA A 103 11.90 9.96 15.93
C ALA A 103 12.48 10.72 17.14
N LYS A 104 13.10 10.02 18.09
CA LYS A 104 13.80 10.64 19.24
C LYS A 104 15.00 11.50 18.84
N LYS A 105 15.65 11.19 17.72
CA LYS A 105 16.76 11.96 17.16
C LYS A 105 16.30 13.16 16.31
N GLY A 106 14.98 13.38 16.19
CA GLY A 106 14.42 14.38 15.28
C GLY A 106 14.41 13.95 13.81
N ASP A 107 14.79 12.71 13.52
CA ASP A 107 14.74 12.13 12.17
C ASP A 107 13.32 11.66 11.85
N ILE A 108 12.47 12.62 11.51
CA ILE A 108 11.05 12.37 11.23
C ILE A 108 10.88 11.54 9.95
N ASP A 109 11.68 11.80 8.92
CA ASP A 109 11.58 11.07 7.65
C ASP A 109 12.09 9.64 7.78
N GLY A 110 13.15 9.43 8.55
CA GLY A 110 13.57 8.09 8.92
C GLY A 110 12.52 7.35 9.76
N ALA A 111 11.84 8.02 10.71
CA ALA A 111 10.73 7.40 11.42
C ALA A 111 9.56 7.01 10.49
N LYS A 112 9.24 7.85 9.49
CA LYS A 112 8.27 7.51 8.43
C LYS A 112 8.74 6.33 7.57
N ALA A 113 10.05 6.18 7.35
CA ALA A 113 10.59 5.03 6.63
C ALA A 113 10.32 3.73 7.40
N SER A 114 10.38 3.73 8.73
CA SER A 114 10.00 2.58 9.57
C SER A 114 8.50 2.26 9.44
N CYS A 115 7.63 3.28 9.39
CA CYS A 115 6.20 3.08 9.10
C CYS A 115 5.99 2.40 7.74
N LYS A 116 6.74 2.83 6.72
CA LYS A 116 6.70 2.23 5.38
C LYS A 116 7.19 0.78 5.42
N ALA A 117 8.31 0.49 6.07
CA ALA A 117 8.86 -0.86 6.18
C ALA A 117 7.87 -1.83 6.83
N CYS A 118 7.18 -1.41 7.91
CA CYS A 118 6.14 -2.22 8.56
C CYS A 118 4.96 -2.48 7.59
N HIS A 119 4.50 -1.44 6.89
CA HIS A 119 3.42 -1.59 5.92
C HIS A 119 3.80 -2.45 4.71
N ASP A 120 5.00 -2.31 4.17
CA ASP A 120 5.44 -3.12 3.03
C ASP A 120 5.50 -4.60 3.40
N LEU A 121 5.95 -4.91 4.62
CA LEU A 121 6.08 -6.27 5.11
C LEU A 121 4.73 -6.94 5.38
N TYR A 122 3.79 -6.22 6.02
CA TYR A 122 2.58 -6.86 6.58
C TYR A 122 1.25 -6.44 5.94
N LYS A 123 1.20 -5.34 5.19
CA LYS A 123 -0.09 -4.81 4.69
C LYS A 123 -0.76 -5.74 3.67
N ALA A 124 0.03 -6.46 2.87
CA ALA A 124 -0.51 -7.42 1.91
C ALA A 124 -1.23 -8.56 2.62
N GLU A 125 -0.52 -9.26 3.51
CA GLU A 125 -1.07 -10.35 4.32
C GLU A 125 -2.25 -9.88 5.17
N TYR A 126 -2.13 -8.72 5.83
CA TYR A 126 -3.23 -8.15 6.60
C TYR A 126 -4.49 -7.96 5.76
N LYS A 127 -4.35 -7.41 4.55
CA LYS A 127 -5.47 -7.15 3.65
C LYS A 127 -6.12 -8.42 3.13
N GLU A 128 -5.35 -9.50 3.01
CA GLU A 128 -5.78 -10.79 2.45
C GLU A 128 -6.39 -11.70 3.51
N LYS A 129 -5.91 -11.64 4.76
CA LYS A 129 -6.19 -12.67 5.77
C LYS A 129 -6.71 -12.14 7.11
N LEU A 130 -6.41 -10.89 7.48
CA LEU A 130 -6.52 -10.44 8.88
C LEU A 130 -7.38 -9.19 9.09
N ARG A 131 -8.12 -8.73 8.08
CA ARG A 131 -8.91 -7.49 8.20
C ARG A 131 -10.03 -7.58 9.24
N ASP A 132 -10.65 -8.73 9.40
CA ASP A 132 -11.69 -8.99 10.40
C ASP A 132 -11.12 -9.58 11.71
N ALA A 133 -9.81 -9.78 11.78
CA ALA A 133 -9.17 -10.32 12.97
C ALA A 133 -9.35 -9.37 14.17
N PRO A 134 -9.56 -9.91 15.38
CA PRO A 134 -9.61 -9.11 16.60
C PRO A 134 -8.25 -8.42 16.85
N PHE A 135 -8.31 -7.20 17.36
CA PHE A 135 -7.14 -6.38 17.68
C PHE A 135 -7.37 -5.55 18.94
#